data_AF-A0A2N2DFV2-F1
#
_entry.id   AF-A0A2N2DFV2-F1
#
_cell.length_a   1.000
_cell.length_b   1.000
_cell.length_c   1.000
_cell.angle_alpha   90.00
_cell.angle_beta   90.00
_cell.angle_gamma   90.00
#
_symmetry.space_group_name_H-M   'P 1'
#
loop_
_entity.id
_entity.type
_entity.pdbx_description
1 polymer ?
#
loop_
_entity_poly.entity_id
_entity_poly.type
_entity_poly.pdbx_seq_one_letter_code
_entity_poly.pdbx_strand_id
1 'polypeptide(L)' 'MLNQWLESFQVLYLFWMIIFAATNLAVSIIVYRDARLNRRPALGMTPVMWWAVAFSVPVIGMFVYWLMNHSTLNRNIKP' A
#
# COMPACT_ATOMS: atom_id res chain seq x y z
N MET A 1 -1.77 32.94 24.33
CA MET A 1 -1.36 32.89 22.91
C MET A 1 -0.68 31.58 22.55
N LEU A 2 0.42 31.17 23.21
CA LEU A 2 1.15 29.92 22.88
C LEU A 2 0.28 28.65 22.89
N ASN A 3 -0.56 28.48 23.92
CA ASN A 3 -1.43 27.29 24.05
C ASN A 3 -2.41 27.16 22.88
N GLN A 4 -2.94 28.28 22.38
CA GLN A 4 -3.92 28.30 21.29
C GLN A 4 -3.33 27.81 19.95
N TRP A 5 -2.05 28.10 19.72
CA TRP A 5 -1.30 27.59 18.58
C TRP A 5 -1.04 26.09 18.69
N LEU A 6 -0.65 25.61 19.89
CA LEU A 6 -0.41 24.19 20.14
C LEU A 6 -1.65 23.34 19.88
N GLU A 7 -2.81 23.77 20.38
CA GLU A 7 -4.10 23.10 20.10
C GLU A 7 -4.39 23.03 18.59
N SER A 8 -4.12 24.12 17.86
CA SER A 8 -4.34 24.18 16.41
C SER A 8 -3.43 23.20 15.66
N PHE A 9 -2.16 23.10 16.05
CA PHE A 9 -1.23 22.13 15.47
C PHE A 9 -1.61 20.69 15.81
N GLN A 10 -2.10 20.43 17.01
CA GLN A 10 -2.56 19.10 17.43
C GLN A 10 -3.76 18.64 16.61
N VAL A 11 -4.76 19.50 16.39
CA VAL A 11 -5.93 19.17 15.56
C VAL A 11 -5.50 18.87 14.12
N LEU A 12 -4.63 19.70 13.56
CA LEU A 12 -4.11 19.49 12.20
C LEU A 12 -3.32 18.17 12.10
N TYR A 13 -2.49 17.87 13.10
CA TYR A 13 -1.74 16.62 13.16
C TYR A 13 -2.65 15.40 13.22
N LEU A 14 -3.67 15.42 14.09
CA LEU A 14 -4.65 14.33 14.20
C LEU A 14 -5.43 14.13 12.90
N PHE A 15 -5.83 15.22 12.24
CA PHE A 15 -6.49 15.18 10.95
C PHE A 15 -5.62 14.47 9.89
N TRP A 16 -4.34 14.83 9.80
CA TRP A 16 -3.39 14.17 8.90
C TRP A 16 -3.15 12.70 9.25
N MET A 17 -3.09 12.36 10.54
CA MET A 17 -2.93 10.97 10.98
C MET A 17 -4.13 10.09 10.57
N ILE A 18 -5.35 10.62 10.65
CA ILE A 18 -6.56 9.91 10.21
C ILE A 18 -6.53 9.68 8.70
N ILE A 19 -6.20 10.71 7.93
CA ILE A 19 -6.08 10.59 6.46
C ILE A 19 -4.99 9.56 6.12
N PHE A 20 -3.82 9.68 6.72
CA PHE A 20 -2.71 8.78 6.49
C PHE A 20 -3.06 7.32 6.80
N ALA A 21 -3.71 7.07 7.95
CA ALA A 21 -4.17 5.74 8.34
C ALA A 21 -5.22 5.19 7.38
N ALA A 22 -6.20 6.02 6.98
CA ALA A 22 -7.22 5.64 6.01
C ALA A 22 -6.63 5.30 4.64
N THR A 23 -5.68 6.12 4.15
CA THR A 23 -4.98 5.87 2.88
C THR A 23 -4.13 4.61 2.95
N ASN A 24 -3.37 4.39 4.03
CA ASN A 24 -2.58 3.18 4.22
C ASN A 24 -3.46 1.91 4.16
N LEU A 25 -4.59 1.94 4.88
CA LEU A 25 -5.52 0.82 4.91
C LEU A 25 -6.19 0.59 3.55
N ALA A 26 -6.59 1.66 2.87
CA ALA A 26 -7.17 1.60 1.52
C ALA A 26 -6.20 0.97 0.51
N VAL A 27 -4.94 1.43 0.48
CA VAL A 27 -3.89 0.88 -0.40
C VAL A 27 -3.65 -0.60 -0.12
N SER A 28 -3.55 -0.97 1.15
CA SER A 28 -3.35 -2.37 1.56
C SER A 28 -4.50 -3.26 1.08
N ILE A 29 -5.74 -2.81 1.23
CA ILE A 29 -6.93 -3.54 0.76
C ILE A 29 -6.95 -3.66 -0.76
N ILE A 30 -6.56 -2.61 -1.49
CA ILE A 30 -6.47 -2.65 -2.96
C ILE A 30 -5.47 -3.72 -3.40
N VAL A 31 -4.27 -3.73 -2.82
CA VAL A 31 -3.24 -4.74 -3.12
C VAL A 31 -3.74 -6.14 -2.79
N TYR A 32 -4.39 -6.34 -1.63
CA TYR A 32 -4.95 -7.64 -1.25
C TYR A 32 -6.00 -8.14 -2.24
N ARG A 33 -6.95 -7.27 -2.63
CA ARG A 33 -8.02 -7.60 -3.57
C ARG A 33 -7.45 -7.96 -4.94
N ASP A 34 -6.47 -7.18 -5.42
CA ASP A 34 -5.81 -7.45 -6.69
C ASP A 34 -5.01 -8.76 -6.65
N ALA A 35 -4.25 -9.00 -5.58
CA ALA A 35 -3.47 -10.23 -5.40
C ALA A 35 -4.36 -11.48 -5.33
N ARG A 36 -5.59 -11.37 -4.81
CA ARG A 36 -6.58 -12.46 -4.79
C ARG A 36 -7.11 -12.80 -6.19
N LEU A 37 -7.19 -11.82 -7.08
CA LEU A 37 -7.63 -12.01 -8.47
C LEU A 37 -6.50 -12.53 -9.35
N ASN A 38 -5.24 -12.32 -8.95
CA ASN A 38 -4.09 -12.76 -9.70
C ASN A 38 -3.89 -14.28 -9.61
N ARG A 39 -4.08 -14.97 -10.74
CA ARG A 39 -3.95 -16.45 -10.83
C ARG A 39 -2.51 -16.95 -10.83
N ARG A 40 -1.54 -16.07 -11.09
CA ARG A 40 -0.10 -16.39 -11.12
C ARG A 40 0.67 -15.36 -10.29
N PRO A 41 0.62 -15.47 -8.96
CA PRO A 41 1.31 -14.53 -8.09
C PRO A 41 2.82 -14.62 -8.31
N ALA A 42 3.47 -13.46 -8.41
CA ALA A 42 4.92 -13.39 -8.42
C ALA A 42 5.48 -13.98 -7.10
N LEU A 43 6.61 -14.69 -7.21
CA LEU A 43 7.30 -15.36 -6.09
C LEU A 43 6.46 -16.42 -5.34
N GLY A 44 5.29 -16.83 -5.86
CA GLY A 44 4.41 -17.78 -5.18
C GLY A 44 3.83 -17.24 -3.85
N MET A 45 3.91 -15.93 -3.61
CA MET A 45 3.42 -15.30 -2.38
C MET A 45 1.89 -15.30 -2.32
N THR A 46 1.35 -15.48 -1.11
CA THR A 46 -0.11 -15.45 -0.89
C THR A 46 -0.64 -14.02 -0.88
N PRO A 47 -1.94 -13.80 -1.16
CA PRO A 47 -2.55 -12.46 -1.11
C PRO A 47 -2.39 -11.76 0.24
N VAL A 48 -2.43 -12.53 1.34
CA VAL A 48 -2.24 -12.01 2.71
C VAL A 48 -0.82 -11.49 2.92
N MET A 49 0.18 -12.15 2.32
CA MET A 49 1.57 -11.72 2.40
C MET A 49 1.78 -10.40 1.66
N TRP A 50 1.16 -10.24 0.49
CA TRP A 50 1.16 -8.98 -0.25
C TRP A 50 0.42 -7.85 0.47
N TRP A 51 -0.69 -8.17 1.16
CA TRP A 51 -1.36 -7.22 2.05
C TRP A 51 -0.44 -6.73 3.17
N ALA A 52 0.30 -7.65 3.82
CA ALA A 52 1.21 -7.29 4.91
C ALA A 52 2.35 -6.37 4.42
N VAL A 53 2.92 -6.65 3.24
CA VAL A 53 3.95 -5.80 2.61
C VAL A 53 3.41 -4.40 2.33
N ALA A 54 2.22 -4.31 1.74
CA ALA A 54 1.56 -3.02 1.50
C ALA A 54 1.19 -2.32 2.83
N PHE A 55 0.76 -3.03 3.86
CA PHE A 55 0.41 -2.41 5.13
C PHE A 55 1.63 -1.80 5.84
N SER A 56 2.77 -2.51 5.85
CA SER A 56 4.02 -2.03 6.46
C SER A 56 4.61 -0.82 5.73
N VAL A 57 4.54 -0.80 4.40
CA VAL A 57 5.06 0.31 3.60
C VAL A 57 4.05 0.58 2.47
N PRO A 58 3.02 1.42 2.64
CA PRO A 58 1.87 1.51 1.72
C PRO A 58 2.23 1.80 0.29
N VAL A 59 2.85 2.95 0.04
CA VAL A 59 3.17 3.38 -1.33
C VAL A 59 4.26 2.50 -1.93
N ILE A 60 5.33 2.22 -1.19
CA ILE A 60 6.46 1.43 -1.68
C ILE A 60 6.06 -0.04 -1.88
N GLY A 61 5.34 -0.63 -0.93
CA GLY A 61 4.85 -2.01 -0.98
C GLY A 61 3.85 -2.22 -2.11
N MET A 62 2.95 -1.26 -2.35
CA MET A 62 2.10 -1.26 -3.54
C MET A 62 2.93 -1.18 -4.83
N PHE A 63 3.94 -0.30 -4.87
CA PHE A 63 4.81 -0.15 -6.03
C PHE A 63 5.61 -1.44 -6.31
N VAL A 64 6.16 -2.08 -5.28
CA VAL A 64 6.86 -3.36 -5.37
C VAL A 64 5.90 -4.46 -5.84
N TYR A 65 4.70 -4.54 -5.26
CA TYR A 65 3.65 -5.48 -5.68
C TYR A 65 3.35 -5.33 -7.18
N TRP A 66 3.14 -4.08 -7.62
CA TRP A 66 2.85 -3.78 -9.01
C TRP A 66 4.03 -4.13 -9.93
N LEU A 67 5.26 -3.78 -9.55
CA LEU A 67 6.45 -4.15 -10.30
C LEU A 67 6.60 -5.67 -10.44
N MET A 68 6.28 -6.45 -9.41
CA MET A 68 6.44 -7.90 -9.49
C MET A 68 5.31 -8.60 -10.25
N ASN A 69 4.07 -8.15 -10.10
CA ASN A 69 2.90 -8.84 -10.64
C ASN A 69 2.40 -8.28 -11.98
N HIS A 70 2.74 -7.02 -12.29
CA HIS A 70 2.24 -6.30 -13.46
C HIS A 70 3.33 -5.71 -14.35
N SER A 71 4.60 -5.67 -13.91
CA SER A 71 5.68 -5.21 -14.80
C SER A 71 5.88 -6.20 -15.94
N THR A 72 5.75 -5.69 -17.15
CA THR A 72 5.95 -6.40 -18.42
C THR A 72 7.41 -6.78 -18.70
N LEU A 73 8.34 -6.56 -17.76
CA LEU A 73 9.78 -6.75 -17.94
C LEU A 73 10.21 -8.19 -18.31
N ASN A 74 9.30 -9.17 -18.26
CA ASN A 74 9.57 -10.55 -18.69
C ASN A 74 8.49 -11.13 -19.64
N ARG A 75 7.95 -10.33 -20.57
CA ARG A 75 6.98 -10.82 -21.57
C ARG A 75 7.61 -11.28 -22.90
N ASN A 76 8.94 -11.43 -22.98
CA ASN A 76 9.68 -11.72 -24.22
C ASN A 76 10.51 -13.02 -24.23
N ILE A 77 10.22 -14.01 -23.38
CA ILE A 77 10.71 -15.37 -23.61
C ILE A 77 9.54 -16.21 -24.13
N LYS A 78 9.45 -16.26 -25.45
CA LYS A 78 8.77 -17.30 -26.25
C LYS A 78 9.85 -17.94 -27.14
N PRO A 79 9.67 -19.17 -27.66
CA PRO A 79 8.40 -19.85 -27.95
C PRO A 79 7.84 -20.76 -26.85
#